data_AF-A0AAE8IY49-F1
#
_entry.id   AF-A0AAE8IY49-F1
#
_cell.length_a   1.000
_cell.length_b   1.000
_cell.length_c   1.000
_cell.angle_alpha   90.00
_cell.angle_beta   90.00
_cell.angle_gamma   90.00
#
_symmetry.space_group_name_H-M   'P 1'
#
loop_
_entity.id
_entity.type
_entity.pdbx_description
1 polymer ?
#
loop_
_entity_poly.entity_id
_entity_poly.type
_entity_poly.pdbx_seq_one_letter_code
_entity_poly.pdbx_strand_id
1 'polypeptide(L)' 'MSNRYDGLSPKHADDLMIGIIGILVADAMDEARAMTRKEWDERDMGHLPNYFASAIYYAVQNRMRGAP' A
#
# COMPACT_ATOMS: atom_id res chain seq x y z
N MET A 1 -17.41 -7.83 -3.13
CA MET A 1 -16.78 -6.54 -3.48
C MET A 1 -16.54 -6.55 -4.98
N SER A 2 -17.00 -5.53 -5.71
CA SER A 2 -16.65 -5.35 -7.12
C SER A 2 -15.13 -5.25 -7.23
N ASN A 3 -14.56 -5.98 -8.19
CA ASN A 3 -13.14 -5.94 -8.44
C ASN A 3 -12.80 -4.60 -9.11
N ARG A 4 -12.00 -3.75 -8.45
CA ARG A 4 -11.65 -2.41 -8.95
C ARG A 4 -10.84 -2.44 -10.25
N TYR A 5 -10.35 -3.62 -10.65
CA TYR A 5 -9.60 -3.84 -11.88
C TYR A 5 -10.47 -4.33 -13.05
N ASP A 6 -11.74 -4.67 -12.80
CA ASP A 6 -12.63 -5.25 -13.81
C ASP A 6 -12.85 -4.28 -14.99
N GLY A 7 -12.69 -4.78 -16.21
CA GLY A 7 -12.81 -3.99 -17.44
C GLY A 7 -11.69 -2.96 -17.70
N LEU A 8 -10.66 -2.88 -16.84
CA LEU A 8 -9.50 -2.00 -17.08
C LEU A 8 -8.56 -2.61 -18.14
N SER A 9 -7.94 -1.74 -18.93
CA SER A 9 -6.78 -2.14 -19.73
C SER A 9 -5.60 -2.47 -18.81
N PRO A 10 -4.64 -3.30 -19.25
CA PRO A 10 -3.47 -3.64 -18.44
C PRO A 10 -2.73 -2.39 -17.90
N LYS A 11 -2.57 -1.36 -18.74
CA LYS A 11 -1.93 -0.10 -18.34
C LYS A 11 -2.72 0.63 -17.24
N HIS A 12 -4.03 0.77 -17.39
CA HIS A 12 -4.84 1.45 -16.36
C HIS A 12 -4.90 0.65 -15.07
N ALA A 13 -4.87 -0.67 -15.15
CA ALA A 13 -4.78 -1.54 -13.99
C ALA A 13 -3.42 -1.37 -13.28
N ASP A 14 -2.31 -1.25 -14.02
CA ASP A 14 -0.99 -0.95 -13.47
C ASP A 14 -0.96 0.44 -12.81
N ASP A 15 -1.48 1.46 -13.49
CA ASP A 15 -1.57 2.82 -12.97
C ASP A 15 -2.39 2.86 -11.65
N LEU A 16 -3.50 2.12 -11.58
CA LEU A 16 -4.30 1.99 -10.36
C LEU A 16 -3.51 1.32 -9.24
N MET A 17 -2.78 0.23 -9.52
CA MET A 17 -1.93 -0.44 -8.54
C MET A 17 -0.85 0.50 -8.00
N ILE A 18 -0.15 1.21 -8.89
CA ILE A 18 0.89 2.19 -8.53
C ILE A 18 0.30 3.30 -7.68
N GLY A 19 -0.88 3.83 -8.03
CA GLY A 19 -1.58 4.84 -7.24
C GLY A 19 -1.93 4.36 -5.82
N ILE A 20 -2.41 3.13 -5.67
CA ILE A 20 -2.70 2.54 -4.35
C ILE A 20 -1.42 2.42 -3.52
N ILE A 21 -0.34 1.92 -4.10
CA ILE A 21 0.96 1.82 -3.42
C ILE A 21 1.47 3.22 -3.02
N GLY A 22 1.32 4.21 -3.90
CA GLY A 22 1.69 5.60 -3.62
C GLY A 22 0.98 6.17 -2.41
N ILE A 23 -0.33 5.93 -2.27
CA ILE A 23 -1.12 6.34 -1.09
C ILE A 23 -0.60 5.65 0.18
N LEU A 24 -0.36 4.34 0.13
CA LEU A 24 0.15 3.59 1.28
C LEU A 24 1.51 4.12 1.75
N VAL A 25 2.40 4.46 0.81
CA VAL A 25 3.71 5.05 1.13
C VAL A 25 3.55 6.46 1.70
N ALA A 26 2.65 7.28 1.14
CA ALA A 26 2.38 8.62 1.66
C ALA A 26 1.89 8.56 3.11
N ASP A 27 0.91 7.69 3.40
CA ASP A 27 0.40 7.47 4.76
C ASP A 27 1.51 7.03 5.72
N ALA A 28 2.39 6.10 5.30
CA ALA A 28 3.53 5.67 6.09
C ALA A 28 4.51 6.81 6.41
N MET A 29 4.75 7.69 5.43
CA MET A 29 5.63 8.84 5.60
C MET A 29 5.00 9.89 6.50
N ASP A 30 3.69 10.13 6.39
CA ASP A 30 2.99 11.10 7.22
C ASP A 30 2.91 10.62 8.67
N GLU A 31 2.66 9.33 8.90
CA GLU A 31 2.73 8.73 10.23
C GLU A 31 4.13 8.87 10.83
N ALA A 32 5.18 8.54 10.05
CA ALA A 32 6.56 8.69 10.48
C ALA A 32 6.94 10.15 10.81
N ARG A 33 6.42 11.13 10.05
CA ARG A 33 6.66 12.56 10.29
C ARG A 33 5.93 13.10 11.51
N ALA A 34 4.77 12.54 11.83
CA ALA A 34 3.99 12.93 12.99
C ALA A 34 4.56 12.39 14.31
N MET A 35 5.39 11.33 14.26
CA MET A 35 6.00 10.74 15.44
C MET A 35 7.01 11.67 16.09
N THR A 36 6.91 11.80 17.42
CA THR A 36 7.98 12.31 18.25
C THR A 36 9.14 11.32 18.31
N ARG A 37 10.31 11.78 18.74
CA ARG A 37 11.48 10.92 18.92
C ARG A 37 11.23 9.74 19.87
N LYS A 38 10.47 9.97 20.94
CA LYS A 38 10.10 8.93 21.91
C LYS A 38 9.23 7.86 21.25
N GLU A 39 8.21 8.27 20.51
CA GLU A 39 7.33 7.33 19.79
C GLU A 39 8.08 6.55 18.72
N TRP A 40 9.03 7.20 18.04
CA TRP A 40 9.92 6.53 17.09
C TRP A 40 10.81 5.47 17.75
N ASP A 41 11.38 5.77 18.92
CA ASP A 41 12.27 4.88 19.66
C ASP A 41 11.52 3.72 20.35
N GLU A 42 10.28 3.94 20.78
CA GLU A 42 9.42 2.95 21.44
C GLU A 42 8.57 2.11 20.48
N ARG A 43 8.52 2.50 19.20
CA ARG A 43 7.76 1.83 18.16
C ARG A 43 8.21 0.38 17.99
N ASP A 44 7.23 -0.52 17.84
CA ASP A 44 7.49 -1.87 17.34
C ASP A 44 8.02 -1.80 15.90
N MET A 45 9.33 -2.05 15.76
CA MET A 45 10.00 -2.07 14.46
C MET A 45 9.46 -3.15 13.52
N GLY A 46 8.81 -4.20 14.03
CA GLY A 46 8.20 -5.24 13.22
C GLY A 46 6.80 -4.87 12.72
N HIS A 47 5.98 -4.20 13.53
CA HIS A 47 4.56 -4.02 13.23
C HIS A 47 4.31 -3.16 11.97
N LEU A 48 4.81 -1.93 11.97
CA LEU A 48 4.55 -0.95 10.90
C LEU A 48 5.11 -1.37 9.53
N PRO A 49 6.37 -1.82 9.43
CA PRO A 49 6.89 -2.33 8.15
C PRO A 49 6.12 -3.53 7.64
N ASN A 50 5.73 -4.47 8.51
CA ASN A 50 4.96 -5.66 8.12
C ASN A 50 3.54 -5.29 7.67
N TYR A 51 2.91 -4.32 8.31
CA TYR A 51 1.60 -3.80 7.91
C TYR A 51 1.65 -3.24 6.49
N PHE A 52 2.55 -2.30 6.21
CA PHE A 52 2.66 -1.69 4.89
C PHE A 52 3.12 -2.68 3.82
N ALA A 53 4.06 -3.58 4.14
CA ALA A 53 4.49 -4.63 3.23
C ALA A 53 3.34 -5.58 2.85
N SER A 54 2.50 -5.96 3.82
CA SER A 54 1.32 -6.78 3.58
C SER A 54 0.29 -6.05 2.71
N ALA A 55 0.05 -4.76 2.97
CA ALA A 55 -0.87 -3.94 2.17
C ALA A 55 -0.41 -3.83 0.70
N ILE A 56 0.89 -3.59 0.47
CA ILE A 56 1.48 -3.56 -0.88
C ILE A 56 1.37 -4.92 -1.56
N TYR A 57 1.67 -6.01 -0.85
CA TYR A 57 1.52 -7.37 -1.37
C TYR A 57 0.09 -7.62 -1.87
N TYR A 58 -0.93 -7.24 -1.10
CA TYR A 58 -2.33 -7.41 -1.52
C TYR A 58 -2.71 -6.52 -2.70
N ALA A 59 -2.18 -5.30 -2.79
CA ALA A 59 -2.38 -4.45 -3.97
C ALA A 59 -1.88 -5.13 -5.24
N VAL A 60 -0.69 -5.73 -5.18
CA VAL A 60 -0.09 -6.48 -6.30
C VAL A 60 -0.90 -7.74 -6.63
N GLN A 61 -1.27 -8.53 -5.62
CA GLN A 61 -2.07 -9.74 -5.83
C GLN A 61 -3.43 -9.44 -6.45
N ASN A 62 -4.08 -8.35 -6.04
CA ASN A 62 -5.37 -7.95 -6.61
C ASN A 62 -5.23 -7.51 -8.07
N ARG A 63 -4.16 -6.79 -8.41
CA ARG A 63 -3.83 -6.46 -9.81
C ARG A 63 -3.64 -7.70 -10.67
N MET A 64 -2.88 -8.68 -10.17
CA MET A 64 -2.63 -9.95 -10.88
C MET A 64 -3.90 -10.79 -11.05
N ARG A 65 -4.83 -10.72 -10.11
CA ARG A 65 -6.10 -11.48 -10.16
C ARG A 65 -7.19 -10.79 -10.98
N GLY A 66 -7.12 -9.46 -11.10
CA GLY A 66 -8.24 -8.67 -11.59
C GLY A 66 -8.18 -8.21 -13.05
N ALA A 67 -7.00 -8.18 -13.64
CA ALA A 67 -6.84 -8.01 -15.07
C ALA A 67 -5.67 -8.90 -15.51
N PRO A 68 -5.88 -9.93 -16.35
CA PRO A 68 -4.76 -10.68 -16.94
C PRO A 68 -3.85 -9.77 -17.77
#